data_AF-A0A351FPJ6-F1
#
_entry.id   AF-A0A351FPJ6-F1
#
_cell.length_a   1.000
_cell.length_b   1.000
_cell.length_c   1.000
_cell.angle_alpha   90.00
_cell.angle_beta   90.00
_cell.angle_gamma   90.00
#
_symmetry.space_group_name_H-M   'P 1'
#
loop_
_entity.id
_entity.type
_entity.pdbx_description
1 polymer ?
#
loop_
_entity_poly.entity_id
_entity_poly.type
_entity_poly.pdbx_seq_one_letter_code
_entity_poly.pdbx_strand_id
1 'polypeptide(L)'
;LGLIGLLWGCAFLGNAELFLATSGMLVFAFGLAAMSERVGWKVVFARAGWILVGAVIPACGFTIWLACWMDGWEALRGVLGTWSWIVGTEVSGEFFYRRMTGWETPVWSLLAIVRSTGALAFACLAAGYVERWRRGGQPAMIWLVVAAAIGVFALVGSTFPVILQGRSLAAVALCLFGVMVAWRYRAGAAERETVDRLMVWVVLGGLLLAKFAFRPSLAHYGFVLAMPVVVLLIAILWERLPELLCPETGGQTCRTVLALLLVADVLGTLSMTTVNLVQKDVKVGQGADRFFADGGRGANEVAAAVNYLAEKTPTDATVMVLPEGVMLNYLARRTSSTPYVNLCPPEVSMYGEDTIARTMANKPADYIVLVNKDVSEYGKAAFGEVGYGATLMQWVRRHYQVTEVFGSGFTDPTEHGVTILTRRTP
;
A
#
# COMPACT_ATOMS: atom_id res chain seq x y z
N LEU A 1 5.77 16.94 24.41
CA LEU A 1 7.05 16.26 24.05
C LEU A 1 6.98 14.78 24.37
N GLY A 2 6.70 14.39 25.62
CA GLY A 2 6.53 12.96 25.98
C GLY A 2 5.51 12.22 25.11
N LEU A 3 4.34 12.81 24.85
CA LEU A 3 3.35 12.22 23.93
C LEU A 3 3.87 12.04 22.49
N ILE A 4 4.66 13.02 21.98
CA ILE A 4 5.27 12.92 20.64
C ILE A 4 6.27 11.76 20.62
N GLY A 5 7.08 11.64 21.68
CA GLY A 5 7.97 10.50 21.89
C GLY A 5 7.22 9.17 21.88
N LEU A 6 6.15 9.07 22.66
CA LEU A 6 5.33 7.85 22.75
C LEU A 6 4.76 7.47 21.39
N LEU A 7 4.18 8.42 20.65
CA LEU A 7 3.63 8.16 19.30
C LEU A 7 4.73 7.74 18.31
N TRP A 8 5.91 8.37 18.38
CA TRP A 8 7.06 8.00 17.53
C TRP A 8 7.61 6.61 17.89
N GLY A 9 7.64 6.25 19.18
CA GLY A 9 7.95 4.90 19.66
C GLY A 9 6.92 3.85 19.22
N CYS A 10 5.63 4.19 19.19
CA CYS A 10 4.62 3.31 18.62
C CYS A 10 4.80 3.12 17.11
N ALA A 11 5.18 4.18 16.37
CA ALA A 11 5.50 4.07 14.94
C ALA A 11 6.69 3.13 14.69
N PHE A 12 7.72 3.18 15.55
CA PHE A 12 8.87 2.27 15.50
C PHE A 12 8.46 0.79 15.59
N LEU A 13 7.46 0.49 16.41
CA LEU A 13 6.96 -0.88 16.59
C LEU A 13 5.99 -1.31 15.49
N GLY A 14 5.19 -0.37 14.98
CA GLY A 14 4.11 -0.68 14.05
C GLY A 14 4.55 -0.81 12.59
N ASN A 15 5.29 0.18 12.08
CA ASN A 15 5.59 0.25 10.65
C ASN A 15 6.88 1.04 10.38
N ALA A 16 7.87 0.37 9.79
CA ALA A 16 9.18 0.97 9.54
C ALA A 16 9.12 2.19 8.63
N GLU A 17 8.24 2.20 7.63
CA GLU A 17 8.13 3.32 6.70
C GLU A 17 7.54 4.57 7.38
N LEU A 18 6.53 4.40 8.23
CA LEU A 18 5.99 5.46 9.05
C LEU A 18 7.05 6.00 10.04
N PHE A 19 7.83 5.11 10.66
CA PHE A 19 8.91 5.50 11.56
C PHE A 19 9.99 6.32 10.84
N LEU A 20 10.46 5.87 9.67
CA LEU A 20 11.48 6.58 8.90
C LEU A 20 10.98 7.95 8.43
N ALA A 21 9.74 8.04 7.93
CA ALA A 21 9.17 9.30 7.48
C ALA A 21 8.95 10.30 8.63
N THR A 22 8.43 9.83 9.77
CA THR A 22 8.25 10.67 10.96
C THR A 22 9.59 11.08 11.58
N SER A 23 10.62 10.23 11.52
CA SER A 23 11.98 10.58 11.94
C SER A 23 12.56 11.69 11.07
N GLY A 24 12.48 11.57 9.74
CA GLY A 24 12.94 12.61 8.82
C GLY A 24 12.17 13.93 9.00
N MET A 25 10.85 13.84 9.22
CA MET A 25 10.02 15.00 9.57
C MET A 25 10.47 15.67 10.89
N LEU A 26 10.75 14.90 11.94
CA LEU A 26 11.23 15.43 13.23
C LEU A 26 12.58 16.11 13.08
N VAL A 27 13.52 15.51 12.35
CA VAL A 27 14.83 16.11 12.04
C VAL A 27 14.65 17.45 11.32
N PHE A 28 13.79 17.48 10.30
CA PHE A 28 13.48 18.71 9.57
C PHE A 28 12.85 19.79 10.46
N ALA A 29 11.86 19.42 11.30
CA ALA A 29 11.22 20.34 12.23
C ALA A 29 12.21 20.90 13.26
N PHE A 30 13.13 20.07 13.77
CA PHE A 30 14.19 20.52 14.66
C PHE A 30 15.20 21.44 13.97
N GLY A 31 15.52 21.18 12.70
CA GLY A 31 16.33 22.09 11.88
C GLY A 31 15.70 23.47 11.77
N LEU A 32 14.40 23.54 11.43
CA LEU A 32 13.66 24.81 11.37
C LEU A 32 13.61 25.51 12.74
N ALA A 33 13.38 24.77 13.82
CA ALA A 33 13.37 25.31 15.17
C ALA A 33 14.74 25.84 15.61
N ALA A 34 15.83 25.16 15.23
CA ALA A 34 17.18 25.58 15.54
C ALA A 34 17.63 26.82 14.77
N MET A 35 17.13 26.98 13.53
CA MET A 35 17.32 28.20 12.72
C MET A 35 16.45 29.38 13.19
N SER A 36 15.47 29.14 14.07
CA SER A 36 14.65 30.20 14.66
C SER A 36 15.42 30.89 15.78
N GLU A 37 15.51 32.23 15.70
CA GLU A 37 16.15 33.09 16.70
C GLU A 37 15.56 32.92 18.11
N ARG A 38 14.36 32.34 18.24
CA ARG A 38 13.62 32.22 19.50
C ARG A 38 13.97 30.99 20.35
N VAL A 39 14.47 29.90 19.74
CA VAL A 39 14.54 28.59 20.44
C VAL A 39 15.97 28.19 20.76
N GLY A 40 16.93 28.42 19.84
CA GLY A 40 18.34 28.07 20.03
C GLY A 40 18.62 26.56 20.16
N TRP A 41 19.84 26.14 19.84
CA TRP A 41 20.21 24.71 19.77
C TRP A 41 20.09 23.95 21.10
N LYS A 42 20.41 24.59 22.24
CA LYS A 42 20.35 23.92 23.56
C LYS A 42 18.94 23.46 23.92
N VAL A 43 17.93 24.28 23.64
CA VAL A 43 16.52 23.94 23.89
C VAL A 43 16.07 22.84 22.94
N VAL A 44 16.50 22.88 21.68
CA VAL A 44 16.23 21.81 20.69
C VAL A 44 16.76 20.46 21.18
N PHE A 45 18.01 20.39 21.63
CA PHE A 45 18.60 19.17 22.18
C PHE A 45 17.86 18.65 23.41
N ALA A 46 17.50 19.54 24.35
CA ALA A 46 16.72 19.15 25.53
C ALA A 46 15.35 18.58 25.14
N ARG A 47 14.67 19.19 24.15
CA ARG A 47 13.38 18.70 23.64
C ARG A 47 13.50 17.34 22.95
N ALA A 48 14.56 17.13 22.17
CA ALA A 48 14.84 15.84 21.54
C ALA A 48 15.05 14.74 22.59
N GLY A 49 15.76 15.04 23.68
CA GLY A 49 15.91 14.11 24.81
C GLY A 49 14.58 13.64 25.41
N TRP A 50 13.64 14.57 25.63
CA TRP A 50 12.30 14.21 26.12
C TRP A 50 11.47 13.35 25.14
N ILE A 51 11.66 13.55 23.84
CA ILE A 51 11.02 12.71 22.81
C ILE A 51 11.63 11.31 22.84
N LEU A 52 12.96 11.19 22.93
CA LEU A 52 13.64 9.90 23.03
C LEU A 52 13.19 9.10 24.25
N VAL A 53 13.10 9.74 25.42
CA VAL A 53 12.57 9.09 26.63
C VAL A 53 11.16 8.55 26.40
N GLY A 54 10.27 9.35 25.78
CA GLY A 54 8.92 8.90 25.46
C GLY A 54 8.89 7.73 24.46
N ALA A 55 9.83 7.67 23.53
CA ALA A 55 9.88 6.66 22.47
C ALA A 55 10.34 5.28 22.93
N VAL A 56 11.13 5.22 24.01
CA VAL A 56 11.57 3.97 24.61
C VAL A 56 10.43 3.26 25.36
N ILE A 57 9.45 4.02 25.87
CA ILE A 57 8.35 3.49 26.70
C ILE A 57 7.57 2.38 25.98
N PRO A 58 7.06 2.55 24.74
CA PRO A 58 6.37 1.48 24.03
C PRO A 58 7.24 0.23 23.85
N ALA A 59 8.49 0.39 23.39
CA ALA A 59 9.37 -0.75 23.12
C ALA A 59 9.63 -1.57 24.40
N CYS A 60 9.99 -0.91 25.50
CA CYS A 60 10.16 -1.59 26.78
C CYS A 60 8.86 -2.21 27.29
N GLY A 61 7.72 -1.51 27.17
CA GLY A 61 6.42 -2.01 27.59
C GLY A 61 6.01 -3.29 26.87
N PHE A 62 6.16 -3.34 25.54
CA PHE A 62 5.85 -4.53 24.76
C PHE A 62 6.86 -5.66 24.98
N THR A 63 8.15 -5.37 25.15
CA THR A 63 9.13 -6.42 25.49
C THR A 63 8.81 -7.05 26.85
N ILE A 64 8.50 -6.24 27.86
CA ILE A 64 8.12 -6.75 29.19
C ILE A 64 6.83 -7.57 29.08
N TRP A 65 5.82 -7.06 28.36
CA TRP A 65 4.57 -7.75 28.19
C TRP A 65 4.75 -9.11 27.48
N LEU A 66 5.51 -9.17 26.38
CA LEU A 66 5.80 -10.42 25.68
C LEU A 66 6.62 -11.38 26.53
N ALA A 67 7.60 -10.88 27.31
CA ALA A 67 8.41 -11.71 28.21
C ALA A 67 7.61 -12.40 29.32
N CYS A 68 6.35 -11.97 29.57
CA CYS A 68 5.43 -12.70 30.44
C CYS A 68 4.87 -13.98 29.81
N TRP A 69 4.99 -14.15 28.48
CA TRP A 69 4.38 -15.25 27.72
C TRP A 69 5.38 -16.10 26.93
N MET A 70 6.60 -15.60 26.71
CA MET A 70 7.66 -16.28 25.96
C MET A 70 9.04 -15.97 26.55
N ASP A 71 10.08 -16.63 26.05
CA ASP A 71 11.45 -16.36 26.46
C ASP A 71 11.81 -14.87 26.26
N GLY A 72 12.56 -14.29 27.20
CA GLY A 72 12.87 -12.85 27.18
C GLY A 72 13.64 -12.42 25.93
N TRP A 73 14.45 -13.30 25.35
CA TRP A 73 15.17 -13.04 24.11
C TRP A 73 14.24 -13.13 22.90
N GLU A 74 13.29 -14.08 22.90
CA GLU A 74 12.24 -14.16 21.89
C GLU A 74 11.32 -12.94 21.94
N ALA A 75 10.99 -12.44 23.14
CA ALA A 75 10.22 -11.21 23.33
C ALA A 75 10.93 -9.98 22.76
N LEU A 76 12.23 -9.83 23.04
CA LEU A 76 13.03 -8.74 22.48
C LEU A 76 13.16 -8.87 20.95
N ARG A 77 13.39 -10.09 20.45
CA ARG A 77 13.38 -10.38 19.00
C ARG A 77 12.02 -10.12 18.37
N GLY A 78 10.92 -10.35 19.07
CA GLY A 78 9.57 -10.03 18.58
C GLY A 78 9.38 -8.53 18.39
N VAL A 79 9.89 -7.72 19.33
CA VAL A 79 9.84 -6.25 19.28
C VAL A 79 10.77 -5.66 18.24
N LEU A 80 11.99 -6.20 18.10
CA LEU A 80 13.00 -5.70 17.16
C LEU A 80 12.99 -6.43 15.80
N GLY A 81 12.17 -7.47 15.66
CA GLY A 81 12.24 -8.44 14.57
C GLY A 81 12.09 -7.82 13.20
N THR A 82 11.15 -6.90 13.04
CA THR A 82 10.93 -6.13 11.81
C THR A 82 12.22 -5.52 11.27
N TRP A 83 13.06 -4.98 12.14
CA TRP A 83 14.33 -4.34 11.77
C TRP A 83 15.40 -5.35 11.36
N SER A 84 15.41 -6.52 11.99
CA SER A 84 16.33 -7.60 11.62
C SER A 84 16.08 -8.10 10.20
N TRP A 85 14.82 -8.16 9.77
CA TRP A 85 14.47 -8.54 8.41
C TRP A 85 14.81 -7.45 7.39
N ILE A 86 14.53 -6.19 7.70
CA ILE A 86 14.85 -5.07 6.80
C ILE A 86 16.37 -4.93 6.55
N VAL A 87 17.18 -5.15 7.57
CA VAL A 87 18.65 -5.02 7.48
C VAL A 87 19.32 -6.32 7.02
N GLY A 88 18.72 -7.47 7.32
CA GLY A 88 19.34 -8.79 7.18
C GLY A 88 18.94 -9.60 5.96
N THR A 89 17.90 -9.22 5.19
CA THR A 89 17.48 -9.99 4.02
C THR A 89 17.52 -9.21 2.71
N GLU A 90 17.81 -9.92 1.62
CA GLU A 90 17.79 -9.39 0.25
C GLU A 90 16.36 -9.12 -0.27
N VAL A 91 15.34 -9.17 0.59
CA VAL A 91 13.92 -9.02 0.23
C VAL A 91 13.66 -7.67 -0.46
N SER A 92 14.40 -6.62 -0.11
CA SER A 92 14.28 -5.31 -0.79
C SER A 92 14.76 -5.32 -2.25
N GLY A 93 15.61 -6.28 -2.64
CA GLY A 93 16.10 -6.48 -4.00
C GLY A 93 15.22 -7.40 -4.86
N GLU A 94 14.23 -8.07 -4.24
CA GLU A 94 13.30 -8.97 -4.94
C GLU A 94 12.54 -8.25 -6.06
N PHE A 95 12.22 -9.02 -7.11
CA PHE A 95 11.56 -8.54 -8.33
C PHE A 95 10.28 -7.76 -8.00
N PHE A 96 9.47 -8.28 -7.07
CA PHE A 96 8.23 -7.64 -6.61
C PHE A 96 8.43 -6.20 -6.12
N TYR A 97 9.41 -5.98 -5.23
CA TYR A 97 9.65 -4.65 -4.66
C TYR A 97 10.18 -3.67 -5.70
N ARG A 98 11.07 -4.13 -6.60
CA ARG A 98 11.58 -3.31 -7.71
C ARG A 98 10.48 -2.91 -8.69
N ARG A 99 9.55 -3.82 -8.97
CA ARG A 99 8.38 -3.55 -9.83
C ARG A 99 7.41 -2.57 -9.16
N MET A 100 7.12 -2.76 -7.88
CA MET A 100 6.20 -1.91 -7.10
C MET A 100 6.71 -0.47 -6.95
N THR A 101 8.02 -0.29 -6.83
CA THR A 101 8.68 1.02 -6.71
C THR A 101 9.01 1.67 -8.07
N GLY A 102 8.82 0.94 -9.17
CA GLY A 102 9.09 1.43 -10.53
C GLY A 102 10.57 1.41 -10.93
N TRP A 103 11.45 0.76 -10.16
CA TRP A 103 12.87 0.63 -10.48
C TRP A 103 13.15 -0.19 -11.75
N GLU A 104 12.22 -1.03 -12.19
CA GLU A 104 12.35 -1.77 -13.46
C GLU A 104 12.12 -0.91 -14.69
N THR A 105 11.32 0.15 -14.55
CA THR A 105 10.92 1.03 -15.66
C THR A 105 10.97 2.50 -15.22
N PRO A 106 12.14 3.00 -14.78
CA PRO A 106 12.24 4.32 -14.17
C PRO A 106 11.87 5.42 -15.17
N VAL A 107 12.31 5.31 -16.43
CA VAL A 107 11.99 6.28 -17.48
C VAL A 107 10.50 6.36 -17.75
N TRP A 108 9.82 5.22 -17.93
CA TRP A 108 8.37 5.18 -18.16
C TRP A 108 7.58 5.68 -16.95
N SER A 109 8.05 5.36 -15.75
CA SER A 109 7.42 5.80 -14.51
C SER A 109 7.57 7.32 -14.33
N LEU A 110 8.75 7.88 -14.62
CA LEU A 110 8.98 9.33 -14.67
C LEU A 110 8.11 10.02 -15.73
N LEU A 111 8.03 9.46 -16.94
CA LEU A 111 7.15 9.98 -18.00
C LEU A 111 5.68 9.97 -17.54
N ALA A 112 5.24 8.92 -16.83
CA ALA A 112 3.89 8.87 -16.27
C ALA A 112 3.66 9.95 -15.20
N ILE A 113 4.64 10.20 -14.31
CA ILE A 113 4.58 11.30 -13.33
C ILE A 113 4.48 12.65 -14.05
N VAL A 114 5.35 12.91 -15.03
CA VAL A 114 5.38 14.16 -15.80
C VAL A 114 4.06 14.37 -16.52
N ARG A 115 3.54 13.33 -17.17
CA ARG A 115 2.28 13.36 -17.89
C ARG A 115 1.09 13.65 -16.97
N SER A 116 0.98 12.93 -15.85
CA SER A 116 -0.09 13.15 -14.87
C SER A 116 -0.01 14.53 -14.20
N THR A 117 1.21 15.00 -13.90
CA THR A 117 1.44 16.34 -13.34
C THR A 117 1.12 17.44 -14.36
N GLY A 118 1.53 17.25 -15.61
CA GLY A 118 1.21 18.15 -16.72
C GLY A 118 -0.28 18.24 -16.99
N ALA A 119 -1.00 17.11 -16.95
CA ALA A 119 -2.46 17.09 -17.07
C ALA A 119 -3.15 17.89 -15.94
N LEU A 120 -2.69 17.72 -14.69
CA LEU A 120 -3.20 18.48 -13.55
C LEU A 120 -2.89 19.98 -13.68
N ALA A 121 -1.67 20.34 -14.05
CA ALA A 121 -1.26 21.73 -14.25
C ALA A 121 -2.06 22.39 -15.39
N PHE A 122 -2.25 21.69 -16.50
CA PHE A 122 -3.06 22.15 -17.63
C PHE A 122 -4.51 22.40 -17.21
N ALA A 123 -5.12 21.47 -16.46
CA ALA A 123 -6.48 21.63 -15.96
C ALA A 123 -6.61 22.85 -15.05
N CYS A 124 -5.62 23.09 -14.18
CA CYS A 124 -5.57 24.28 -13.33
C CYS A 124 -5.47 25.58 -14.15
N LEU A 125 -4.58 25.63 -15.14
CA LEU A 125 -4.40 26.80 -16.01
C LEU A 125 -5.64 27.05 -16.88
N ALA A 126 -6.26 26.00 -17.41
CA ALA A 126 -7.50 26.10 -18.17
C ALA A 126 -8.64 26.66 -17.32
N ALA A 127 -8.78 26.21 -16.06
CA ALA A 127 -9.76 26.75 -15.13
C ALA A 127 -9.54 28.26 -14.86
N GLY A 128 -8.28 28.68 -14.69
CA GLY A 128 -7.92 30.09 -14.55
C GLY A 128 -8.19 30.92 -15.81
N TYR A 129 -7.96 30.35 -16.99
CA TYR A 129 -8.24 30.98 -18.28
C TYR A 129 -9.75 31.19 -18.50
N VAL A 130 -10.58 30.19 -18.21
CA VAL A 130 -12.05 30.27 -18.29
C VAL A 130 -12.59 31.43 -17.45
N GLU A 131 -12.09 31.57 -16.22
CA GLU A 131 -12.48 32.67 -15.32
C GLU A 131 -12.17 34.04 -15.93
N ARG A 132 -10.96 34.22 -16.47
CA ARG A 132 -10.53 35.50 -17.07
C ARG A 132 -11.32 35.83 -18.35
N TRP A 133 -11.63 34.83 -19.17
CA TRP A 133 -12.35 35.02 -20.43
C TRP A 133 -13.85 35.27 -20.25
N ARG A 134 -14.45 34.76 -19.16
CA ARG A 134 -15.85 35.00 -18.80
C ARG A 134 -16.18 36.49 -18.64
N ARG A 135 -15.19 37.35 -18.38
CA ARG A 135 -15.35 38.80 -18.32
C ARG A 135 -15.68 39.48 -19.66
N GLY A 136 -15.53 38.81 -20.82
CA GLY A 136 -15.76 39.44 -22.12
C GLY A 136 -16.25 38.56 -23.27
N GLY A 137 -16.53 37.26 -23.05
CA GLY A 137 -16.87 36.30 -24.12
C GLY A 137 -18.16 35.51 -23.90
N GLN A 138 -18.67 34.89 -24.98
CA GLN A 138 -19.91 34.10 -24.99
C GLN A 138 -19.80 32.80 -24.15
N PRO A 139 -20.87 32.39 -23.42
CA PRO A 139 -20.87 31.23 -22.52
C PRO A 139 -20.66 29.87 -23.21
N ALA A 140 -20.90 29.75 -24.52
CA ALA A 140 -20.69 28.51 -25.28
C ALA A 140 -19.20 28.08 -25.33
N MET A 141 -18.27 29.03 -25.21
CA MET A 141 -16.83 28.74 -25.27
C MET A 141 -16.30 28.13 -23.97
N ILE A 142 -16.99 28.33 -22.84
CA ILE A 142 -16.68 27.68 -21.56
C ILE A 142 -16.84 26.17 -21.70
N TRP A 143 -17.93 25.73 -22.34
CA TRP A 143 -18.16 24.33 -22.65
C TRP A 143 -17.14 23.76 -23.64
N LEU A 144 -16.61 24.59 -24.54
CA LEU A 144 -15.56 24.19 -25.48
C LEU A 144 -14.20 24.03 -24.80
N VAL A 145 -13.85 24.87 -23.82
CA VAL A 145 -12.63 24.72 -23.00
C VAL A 145 -12.75 23.55 -22.04
N VAL A 146 -13.93 23.33 -21.44
CA VAL A 146 -14.22 22.13 -20.66
C VAL A 146 -14.12 20.87 -21.53
N ALA A 147 -14.70 20.89 -22.74
CA ALA A 147 -14.59 19.80 -23.71
C ALA A 147 -13.16 19.60 -24.22
N ALA A 148 -12.37 20.67 -24.39
CA ALA A 148 -10.96 20.58 -24.75
C ALA A 148 -10.10 20.08 -23.59
N ALA A 149 -10.41 20.43 -22.33
CA ALA A 149 -9.76 19.88 -21.15
C ALA A 149 -10.02 18.38 -21.02
N ILE A 150 -11.27 17.96 -21.23
CA ILE A 150 -11.69 16.55 -21.31
C ILE A 150 -11.04 15.86 -22.53
N GLY A 151 -10.93 16.53 -23.67
CA GLY A 151 -10.34 16.01 -24.91
C GLY A 151 -8.82 15.83 -24.83
N VAL A 152 -8.10 16.79 -24.24
CA VAL A 152 -6.67 16.65 -23.91
C VAL A 152 -6.48 15.53 -22.88
N PHE A 153 -7.40 15.38 -21.92
CA PHE A 153 -7.43 14.26 -20.98
C PHE A 153 -7.55 12.90 -21.69
N ALA A 154 -8.43 12.80 -22.68
CA ALA A 154 -8.65 11.60 -23.48
C ALA A 154 -7.44 11.30 -24.40
N LEU A 155 -6.85 12.33 -25.02
CA LEU A 155 -5.70 12.24 -25.93
C LEU A 155 -4.38 11.90 -25.22
N VAL A 156 -4.22 12.34 -23.97
CA VAL A 156 -3.01 12.06 -23.17
C VAL A 156 -2.94 10.59 -22.77
N GLY A 157 -4.00 9.78 -22.97
CA GLY A 157 -4.03 8.35 -22.67
C GLY A 157 -3.89 8.06 -21.18
N SER A 158 -4.11 9.07 -20.32
CA SER A 158 -4.17 8.86 -18.88
C SER A 158 -5.46 8.11 -18.61
N THR A 159 -5.34 6.88 -18.12
CA THR A 159 -6.48 6.16 -17.56
C THR A 159 -7.15 7.10 -16.56
N PHE A 160 -8.45 7.25 -16.63
CA PHE A 160 -9.21 7.94 -15.60
C PHE A 160 -9.31 7.00 -14.39
N PRO A 161 -9.17 7.45 -13.13
CA PRO A 161 -9.01 8.83 -12.59
C PRO A 161 -7.55 9.33 -12.58
N VAL A 162 -7.30 10.65 -12.64
CA VAL A 162 -5.93 11.21 -12.79
C VAL A 162 -5.29 11.67 -11.49
N ILE A 163 -6.04 12.32 -10.61
CA ILE A 163 -5.57 12.76 -9.29
C ILE A 163 -5.56 11.56 -8.35
N LEU A 164 -6.64 10.77 -8.35
CA LEU A 164 -6.78 9.59 -7.49
C LEU A 164 -5.95 8.38 -7.94
N GLN A 165 -5.26 8.46 -9.09
CA GLN A 165 -4.20 7.49 -9.40
C GLN A 165 -2.93 7.67 -8.57
N GLY A 166 -2.73 8.84 -7.97
CA GLY A 166 -1.58 9.13 -7.11
C GLY A 166 -0.27 9.44 -7.84
N ARG A 167 -0.19 9.23 -9.16
CA ARG A 167 1.04 9.39 -9.96
C ARG A 167 1.65 10.80 -9.89
N SER A 168 0.83 11.85 -9.85
CA SER A 168 1.32 13.23 -9.76
C SER A 168 1.76 13.63 -8.34
N LEU A 169 1.44 12.85 -7.31
CA LEU A 169 1.55 13.31 -5.92
C LEU A 169 2.98 13.56 -5.47
N ALA A 170 3.96 12.78 -5.93
CA ALA A 170 5.36 13.03 -5.61
C ALA A 170 5.85 14.37 -6.21
N ALA A 171 5.50 14.64 -7.46
CA ALA A 171 5.83 15.91 -8.11
C ALA A 171 5.07 17.09 -7.47
N VAL A 172 3.80 16.89 -7.11
CA VAL A 172 3.02 17.87 -6.34
C VAL A 172 3.71 18.17 -5.02
N ALA A 173 4.12 17.17 -4.23
CA ALA A 173 4.81 17.38 -2.96
C ALA A 173 6.09 18.22 -3.13
N LEU A 174 6.89 17.95 -4.18
CA LEU A 174 8.08 18.74 -4.51
C LEU A 174 7.73 20.19 -4.89
N CYS A 175 6.73 20.40 -5.75
CA CYS A 175 6.26 21.73 -6.12
C CYS A 175 5.76 22.51 -4.89
N LEU A 176 4.98 21.87 -4.03
CA LEU A 176 4.47 22.46 -2.80
C LEU A 176 5.61 22.83 -1.86
N PHE A 177 6.61 21.96 -1.72
CA PHE A 177 7.80 22.26 -0.93
C PHE A 177 8.52 23.51 -1.46
N GLY A 178 8.74 23.59 -2.78
CA GLY A 178 9.37 24.75 -3.42
C GLY A 178 8.57 26.05 -3.21
N VAL A 179 7.24 25.99 -3.33
CA VAL A 179 6.35 27.14 -3.06
C VAL A 179 6.45 27.57 -1.60
N MET A 180 6.44 26.63 -0.65
CA MET A 180 6.57 26.94 0.78
C MET A 180 7.94 27.53 1.11
N VAL A 181 9.02 27.05 0.48
CA VAL A 181 10.35 27.65 0.61
C VAL A 181 10.35 29.10 0.12
N ALA A 182 9.80 29.36 -1.08
CA ALA A 182 9.70 30.72 -1.62
C ALA A 182 8.83 31.64 -0.74
N TRP A 183 7.72 31.11 -0.20
CA TRP A 183 6.87 31.83 0.73
C TRP A 183 7.61 32.13 2.03
N ARG A 184 8.34 31.16 2.60
CA ARG A 184 9.14 31.35 3.81
C ARG A 184 10.16 32.46 3.67
N TYR A 185 10.82 32.57 2.52
CA TYR A 185 11.80 33.65 2.26
C TYR A 185 11.17 35.04 2.25
N ARG A 186 9.91 35.16 1.81
CA ARG A 186 9.17 36.42 1.75
C ARG A 186 8.36 36.70 3.02
N ALA A 187 8.10 35.67 3.83
CA ALA A 187 7.26 35.74 5.02
C ALA A 187 7.94 36.56 6.13
N GLY A 188 7.14 37.46 6.73
CA GLY A 188 7.49 38.14 7.97
C GLY A 188 7.51 37.18 9.16
N ALA A 189 8.01 37.64 10.31
CA ALA A 189 8.18 36.80 11.51
C ALA A 189 6.89 36.11 11.99
N ALA A 190 5.73 36.75 11.82
CA ALA A 190 4.43 36.18 12.19
C ALA A 190 3.97 35.05 11.25
N GLU A 191 4.23 35.16 9.94
CA GLU A 191 3.81 34.17 8.95
C GLU A 191 4.76 32.96 8.88
N ARG A 192 6.04 33.16 9.21
CA ARG A 192 7.07 32.11 9.16
C ARG A 192 6.69 30.86 9.93
N GLU A 193 6.03 30.99 11.08
CA GLU A 193 5.59 29.85 11.87
C GLU A 193 4.54 29.00 11.15
N THR A 194 3.58 29.64 10.48
CA THR A 194 2.57 28.95 9.68
C THR A 194 3.21 28.22 8.51
N VAL A 195 4.14 28.88 7.80
CA VAL A 195 4.86 28.27 6.68
C VAL A 195 5.70 27.09 7.16
N ASP A 196 6.37 27.19 8.31
CA ASP A 196 7.15 26.10 8.89
C ASP A 196 6.29 24.87 9.19
N ARG A 197 5.12 25.05 9.78
CA ARG A 197 4.18 23.94 10.04
C ARG A 197 3.74 23.26 8.74
N LEU A 198 3.45 24.04 7.70
CA LEU A 198 3.10 23.48 6.39
C LEU A 198 4.28 22.77 5.72
N MET A 199 5.50 23.30 5.82
CA MET A 199 6.70 22.64 5.32
C MET A 199 6.93 21.31 6.01
N VAL A 200 6.77 21.24 7.34
CA VAL A 200 6.86 19.97 8.09
C VAL A 200 5.83 18.95 7.58
N TRP A 201 4.60 19.38 7.32
CA TRP A 201 3.55 18.53 6.75
C TRP A 201 3.88 18.03 5.34
N VAL A 202 4.39 18.90 4.47
CA VAL A 202 4.84 18.54 3.11
C VAL A 202 5.99 17.54 3.17
N VAL A 203 6.97 17.75 4.06
CA VAL A 203 8.12 16.85 4.22
C VAL A 203 7.65 15.48 4.71
N LEU A 204 6.74 15.41 5.68
CA LEU A 204 6.14 14.15 6.10
C LEU A 204 5.49 13.42 4.91
N GLY A 205 4.62 14.11 4.16
CA GLY A 205 3.95 13.52 3.00
C GLY A 205 4.90 13.08 1.90
N GLY A 206 5.92 13.88 1.60
CA GLY A 206 6.96 13.55 0.62
C GLY A 206 7.79 12.33 1.02
N LEU A 207 8.18 12.23 2.30
CA LEU A 207 8.91 11.07 2.82
C LEU A 207 8.06 9.79 2.83
N LEU A 208 6.76 9.89 3.15
CA LEU A 208 5.85 8.74 3.05
C LEU A 208 5.67 8.27 1.59
N LEU A 209 5.59 9.21 0.64
CA LEU A 209 5.53 8.89 -0.78
C LEU A 209 6.85 8.34 -1.33
N ALA A 210 7.99 8.67 -0.73
CA ALA A 210 9.30 8.16 -1.15
C ALA A 210 9.39 6.62 -1.11
N LYS A 211 8.54 5.95 -0.31
CA LYS A 211 8.38 4.48 -0.32
C LYS A 211 8.09 3.94 -1.72
N PHE A 212 7.33 4.67 -2.53
CA PHE A 212 6.95 4.25 -3.87
C PHE A 212 7.98 4.62 -4.95
N ALA A 213 9.05 5.33 -4.59
CA ALA A 213 10.07 5.85 -5.50
C ALA A 213 9.48 6.47 -6.78
N PHE A 214 9.61 5.78 -7.92
CA PHE A 214 9.16 6.27 -9.23
C PHE A 214 7.70 5.96 -9.54
N ARG A 215 7.02 5.16 -8.72
CA ARG A 215 5.63 4.73 -8.97
C ARG A 215 4.66 5.05 -7.82
N PRO A 216 4.49 6.33 -7.43
CA PRO A 216 3.44 6.72 -6.49
C PRO A 216 2.07 6.22 -6.94
N SER A 217 1.34 5.59 -6.02
CA SER A 217 0.04 4.99 -6.27
C SER A 217 -0.86 5.16 -5.05
N LEU A 218 -2.17 5.34 -5.25
CA LEU A 218 -3.15 5.24 -4.15
C LEU A 218 -3.62 3.79 -3.91
N ALA A 219 -3.24 2.85 -4.77
CA ALA A 219 -3.57 1.44 -4.60
C ALA A 219 -2.88 0.83 -3.37
N HIS A 220 -3.41 -0.31 -2.90
CA HIS A 220 -2.95 -1.00 -1.69
C HIS A 220 -2.91 -0.06 -0.48
N TYR A 221 -1.74 0.12 0.14
CA TYR A 221 -1.57 1.01 1.30
C TYR A 221 -1.24 2.47 0.90
N GLY A 222 -1.18 2.76 -0.40
CA GLY A 222 -0.82 4.06 -0.92
C GLY A 222 -1.80 5.17 -0.53
N PHE A 223 -3.09 4.86 -0.40
CA PHE A 223 -4.07 5.83 0.09
C PHE A 223 -3.69 6.39 1.46
N VAL A 224 -3.19 5.57 2.40
CA VAL A 224 -2.77 6.03 3.73
C VAL A 224 -1.54 6.93 3.64
N LEU A 225 -0.52 6.49 2.91
CA LEU A 225 0.77 7.18 2.82
C LEU A 225 0.68 8.51 2.06
N ALA A 226 -0.22 8.58 1.08
CA ALA A 226 -0.42 9.75 0.26
C ALA A 226 -1.30 10.83 0.91
N MET A 227 -2.09 10.49 1.95
CA MET A 227 -3.07 11.40 2.56
C MET A 227 -2.52 12.80 2.89
N PRO A 228 -1.33 12.96 3.51
CA PRO A 228 -0.83 14.29 3.85
C PRO A 228 -0.68 15.20 2.63
N VAL A 229 -0.19 14.66 1.50
CA VAL A 229 -0.03 15.41 0.25
C VAL A 229 -1.38 15.67 -0.42
N VAL A 230 -2.30 14.70 -0.40
CA VAL A 230 -3.65 14.84 -0.97
C VAL A 230 -4.43 15.95 -0.26
N VAL A 231 -4.42 15.97 1.07
CA VAL A 231 -5.12 17.01 1.86
C VAL A 231 -4.56 18.40 1.52
N LEU A 232 -3.24 18.53 1.45
CA LEU A 232 -2.62 19.81 1.12
C LEU A 232 -2.87 20.23 -0.33
N LEU A 233 -2.86 19.28 -1.27
CA LEU A 233 -3.23 19.52 -2.65
C LEU A 233 -4.67 20.06 -2.72
N ILE A 234 -5.63 19.42 -2.05
CA ILE A 234 -7.03 19.88 -2.04
C ILE A 234 -7.14 21.29 -1.45
N ALA A 235 -6.49 21.55 -0.31
CA ALA A 235 -6.50 22.88 0.31
C ALA A 235 -5.95 23.96 -0.64
N ILE A 236 -4.86 23.66 -1.36
CA ILE A 236 -4.24 24.58 -2.31
C ILE A 236 -5.08 24.76 -3.56
N LEU A 237 -5.66 23.68 -4.12
CA LEU A 237 -6.57 23.76 -5.26
C LEU A 237 -7.82 24.60 -4.94
N TRP A 238 -8.30 24.56 -3.70
CA TRP A 238 -9.53 25.23 -3.30
C TRP A 238 -9.33 26.71 -2.92
N GLU A 239 -8.30 27.00 -2.13
CA GLU A 239 -8.09 28.34 -1.56
C GLU A 239 -7.07 29.13 -2.38
N ARG A 240 -5.83 28.65 -2.45
CA ARG A 240 -4.68 29.44 -2.91
C ARG A 240 -4.55 29.52 -4.42
N LEU A 241 -4.80 28.42 -5.13
CA LEU A 241 -4.64 28.39 -6.57
C LEU A 241 -5.62 29.34 -7.29
N PRO A 242 -6.91 29.42 -6.93
CA PRO A 242 -7.84 30.39 -7.53
C PRO A 242 -7.45 31.84 -7.22
N GLU A 243 -6.95 32.14 -6.02
CA GLU A 243 -6.43 33.47 -5.67
C GLU A 243 -5.23 33.86 -6.56
N LEU A 244 -4.32 32.92 -6.80
CA LEU A 244 -3.12 33.15 -7.62
C LEU A 244 -3.45 33.30 -9.10
N LEU A 245 -4.34 32.45 -9.63
CA LEU A 245 -4.70 32.47 -11.05
C LEU A 245 -5.68 33.60 -11.37
N CYS A 246 -6.54 33.98 -10.44
CA CYS A 246 -7.66 34.88 -10.68
C CYS A 246 -7.81 35.93 -9.56
N PRO A 247 -6.77 36.74 -9.29
CA PRO A 247 -6.76 37.68 -8.17
C PRO A 247 -7.87 38.74 -8.28
N GLU A 248 -8.24 39.11 -9.50
CA GLU A 248 -9.22 40.18 -9.75
C GLU A 248 -10.68 39.76 -9.62
N THR A 249 -10.97 38.46 -9.65
CA THR A 249 -12.36 37.94 -9.64
C THR A 249 -12.67 37.07 -8.43
N GLY A 250 -11.67 36.78 -7.59
CA GLY A 250 -11.81 35.86 -6.45
C GLY A 250 -11.93 34.38 -6.84
N GLY A 251 -11.84 34.06 -8.15
CA GLY A 251 -11.65 32.70 -8.66
C GLY A 251 -12.82 31.73 -8.52
N GLN A 252 -14.07 32.20 -8.45
CA GLN A 252 -15.22 31.33 -8.16
C GLN A 252 -15.49 30.29 -9.26
N THR A 253 -15.43 30.65 -10.55
CA THR A 253 -15.59 29.67 -11.65
C THR A 253 -14.40 28.73 -11.69
N CYS A 254 -13.18 29.23 -11.40
CA CYS A 254 -11.99 28.39 -11.26
C CYS A 254 -12.20 27.30 -10.19
N ARG A 255 -12.71 27.66 -9.00
CA ARG A 255 -13.10 26.70 -7.95
C ARG A 255 -14.14 25.70 -8.45
N THR A 256 -15.19 26.17 -9.13
CA THR A 256 -16.24 25.29 -9.66
C THR A 256 -15.68 24.27 -10.65
N VAL A 257 -14.83 24.69 -11.59
CA VAL A 257 -14.21 23.79 -12.57
C VAL A 257 -13.32 22.75 -11.88
N LEU A 258 -12.47 23.17 -10.94
CA LEU A 258 -11.62 22.26 -10.16
C LEU A 258 -12.46 21.28 -9.31
N ALA A 259 -13.56 21.75 -8.72
CA ALA A 259 -14.49 20.90 -7.98
C ALA A 259 -15.12 19.83 -8.88
N LEU A 260 -15.58 20.22 -10.07
CA LEU A 260 -16.16 19.28 -11.04
C LEU A 260 -15.14 18.24 -11.51
N LEU A 261 -13.87 18.64 -11.69
CA LEU A 261 -12.79 17.69 -12.00
C LEU A 261 -12.57 16.68 -10.87
N LEU A 262 -12.55 17.14 -9.61
CA LEU A 262 -12.43 16.24 -8.46
C LEU A 262 -13.64 15.30 -8.35
N VAL A 263 -14.85 15.81 -8.53
CA VAL A 263 -16.08 15.00 -8.53
C VAL A 263 -16.03 13.96 -9.64
N ALA A 264 -15.59 14.33 -10.84
CA ALA A 264 -15.41 13.39 -11.93
C ALA A 264 -14.42 12.29 -11.50
N ASP A 265 -13.25 12.62 -10.95
CA ASP A 265 -12.23 11.66 -10.51
C ASP A 265 -12.78 10.66 -9.48
N VAL A 266 -13.58 11.15 -8.53
CA VAL A 266 -14.28 10.32 -7.53
C VAL A 266 -15.29 9.39 -8.22
N LEU A 267 -16.13 9.91 -9.12
CA LEU A 267 -17.11 9.11 -9.85
C LEU A 267 -16.45 8.04 -10.73
N GLY A 268 -15.31 8.35 -11.35
CA GLY A 268 -14.52 7.36 -12.09
C GLY A 268 -14.03 6.22 -11.20
N THR A 269 -13.48 6.57 -10.03
CA THR A 269 -13.03 5.59 -9.04
C THR A 269 -14.19 4.72 -8.53
N LEU A 270 -15.34 5.34 -8.25
CA LEU A 270 -16.55 4.63 -7.83
C LEU A 270 -17.08 3.71 -8.91
N SER A 271 -17.03 4.13 -10.19
CA SER A 271 -17.43 3.29 -11.33
C SER A 271 -16.55 2.05 -11.45
N MET A 272 -15.22 2.22 -11.39
CA MET A 272 -14.28 1.08 -11.39
C MET A 272 -14.52 0.14 -10.21
N THR A 273 -14.75 0.70 -9.01
CA THR A 273 -15.06 -0.09 -7.82
C THR A 273 -16.38 -0.87 -7.99
N THR A 274 -17.40 -0.23 -8.56
CA THR A 274 -18.70 -0.85 -8.83
C THR A 274 -18.58 -2.02 -9.78
N VAL A 275 -17.82 -1.87 -10.89
CA VAL A 275 -17.56 -2.97 -11.83
C VAL A 275 -16.92 -4.17 -11.11
N ASN A 276 -15.91 -3.93 -10.27
CA ASN A 276 -15.26 -5.00 -9.49
C ASN A 276 -16.18 -5.63 -8.44
N LEU A 277 -17.12 -4.87 -7.87
CA LEU A 277 -18.05 -5.39 -6.86
C LEU A 277 -19.18 -6.20 -7.48
N VAL A 278 -19.69 -5.81 -8.65
CA VAL A 278 -20.77 -6.52 -9.34
C VAL A 278 -20.30 -7.90 -9.82
N GLN A 279 -19.00 -8.08 -10.10
CA GLN A 279 -18.42 -9.37 -10.44
C GLN A 279 -18.39 -10.36 -9.25
N LYS A 280 -18.61 -9.89 -8.00
CA LYS A 280 -18.60 -10.74 -6.81
C LYS A 280 -19.99 -11.34 -6.58
N ASP A 281 -20.27 -12.46 -7.22
CA ASP A 281 -21.57 -13.14 -7.19
C ASP A 281 -21.52 -14.55 -6.57
N VAL A 282 -20.32 -15.12 -6.39
CA VAL A 282 -20.14 -16.45 -5.80
C VAL A 282 -20.10 -16.35 -4.28
N LYS A 283 -20.96 -17.12 -3.60
CA LYS A 283 -20.99 -17.22 -2.14
C LYS A 283 -19.87 -18.15 -1.66
N VAL A 284 -19.01 -17.65 -0.77
CA VAL A 284 -17.95 -18.40 -0.12
C VAL A 284 -18.15 -18.35 1.40
N GLY A 285 -17.94 -19.48 2.08
CA GLY A 285 -18.14 -19.59 3.53
C GLY A 285 -19.61 -19.73 3.95
N GLN A 286 -19.83 -19.84 5.26
CA GLN A 286 -21.15 -20.06 5.85
C GLN A 286 -21.38 -19.19 7.10
N GLY A 287 -22.65 -18.98 7.47
CA GLY A 287 -23.02 -18.23 8.66
C GLY A 287 -22.46 -16.79 8.67
N ALA A 288 -21.78 -16.44 9.76
CA ALA A 288 -21.13 -15.13 9.94
C ALA A 288 -19.88 -14.94 9.06
N ASP A 289 -19.28 -16.04 8.58
CA ASP A 289 -18.08 -16.02 7.74
C ASP A 289 -18.43 -16.05 6.24
N ARG A 290 -19.70 -15.85 5.88
CA ARG A 290 -20.16 -15.85 4.49
C ARG A 290 -19.88 -14.51 3.80
N PHE A 291 -19.23 -14.55 2.64
CA PHE A 291 -19.01 -13.38 1.79
C PHE A 291 -19.17 -13.72 0.31
N PHE A 292 -19.18 -12.69 -0.55
CA PHE A 292 -19.24 -12.84 -1.99
C PHE A 292 -17.86 -12.59 -2.63
N ALA A 293 -17.50 -13.45 -3.58
CA ALA A 293 -16.25 -13.41 -4.31
C ALA A 293 -16.49 -13.56 -5.82
N ASP A 294 -15.47 -13.21 -6.60
CA ASP A 294 -15.54 -13.15 -8.06
C ASP A 294 -15.36 -14.55 -8.68
N GLY A 295 -16.42 -15.06 -9.32
CA GLY A 295 -16.41 -16.35 -9.99
C GLY A 295 -15.39 -16.44 -11.13
N GLY A 296 -15.13 -15.33 -11.82
CA GLY A 296 -14.12 -15.23 -12.87
C GLY A 296 -12.68 -15.21 -12.36
N ARG A 297 -12.49 -15.28 -11.03
CA ARG A 297 -11.17 -15.36 -10.37
C ARG A 297 -11.01 -16.61 -9.51
N GLY A 298 -11.76 -17.66 -9.80
CA GLY A 298 -11.63 -18.96 -9.13
C GLY A 298 -12.45 -19.12 -7.85
N ALA A 299 -13.42 -18.23 -7.58
CA ALA A 299 -14.23 -18.32 -6.37
C ALA A 299 -15.11 -19.58 -6.33
N ASN A 300 -15.50 -20.12 -7.48
CA ASN A 300 -16.31 -21.33 -7.57
C ASN A 300 -15.53 -22.56 -7.06
N GLU A 301 -14.28 -22.70 -7.50
CA GLU A 301 -13.36 -23.77 -7.14
C GLU A 301 -13.01 -23.70 -5.65
N VAL A 302 -12.76 -22.48 -5.15
CA VAL A 302 -12.51 -22.25 -3.72
C VAL A 302 -13.75 -22.59 -2.88
N ALA A 303 -14.95 -22.17 -3.29
CA ALA A 303 -16.19 -22.50 -2.58
C ALA A 303 -16.42 -24.02 -2.54
N ALA A 304 -16.21 -24.70 -3.66
CA ALA A 304 -16.33 -26.15 -3.75
C ALA A 304 -15.32 -26.86 -2.84
N ALA A 305 -14.06 -26.41 -2.82
CA ALA A 305 -13.03 -26.96 -1.94
C ALA A 305 -13.36 -26.74 -0.45
N VAL A 306 -13.86 -25.56 -0.06
CA VAL A 306 -14.29 -25.30 1.33
C VAL A 306 -15.42 -26.24 1.73
N ASN A 307 -16.44 -26.41 0.88
CA ASN A 307 -17.56 -27.30 1.18
C ASN A 307 -17.11 -28.76 1.26
N TYR A 308 -16.24 -29.20 0.34
CA TYR A 308 -15.67 -30.55 0.37
C TYR A 308 -14.91 -30.79 1.68
N LEU A 309 -14.01 -29.87 2.06
CA LEU A 309 -13.25 -30.01 3.31
C LEU A 309 -14.20 -30.08 4.51
N ALA A 310 -15.19 -29.19 4.57
CA ALA A 310 -16.15 -29.15 5.68
C ALA A 310 -16.98 -30.43 5.80
N GLU A 311 -17.44 -31.00 4.68
CA GLU A 311 -18.39 -32.12 4.65
C GLU A 311 -17.75 -33.51 4.54
N LYS A 312 -16.57 -33.61 3.93
CA LYS A 312 -15.95 -34.90 3.53
C LYS A 312 -14.66 -35.23 4.27
N THR A 313 -14.13 -34.32 5.09
CA THR A 313 -12.95 -34.61 5.92
C THR A 313 -13.30 -34.65 7.41
N PRO A 314 -12.61 -35.46 8.24
CA PRO A 314 -12.81 -35.47 9.69
C PRO A 314 -12.63 -34.07 10.30
N THR A 315 -13.39 -33.77 11.37
CA THR A 315 -13.39 -32.44 12.01
C THR A 315 -12.08 -32.11 12.72
N ASP A 316 -11.33 -33.13 13.13
CA ASP A 316 -10.01 -33.04 13.76
C ASP A 316 -8.85 -33.16 12.75
N ALA A 317 -9.15 -33.38 11.46
CA ALA A 317 -8.12 -33.48 10.43
C ALA A 317 -7.37 -32.16 10.25
N THR A 318 -6.08 -32.29 9.96
CA THR A 318 -5.19 -31.18 9.64
C THR A 318 -5.11 -30.94 8.14
N VAL A 319 -5.16 -29.67 7.73
CA VAL A 319 -5.11 -29.23 6.33
C VAL A 319 -3.95 -28.27 6.14
N MET A 320 -3.14 -28.46 5.10
CA MET A 320 -2.15 -27.48 4.67
C MET A 320 -2.48 -27.01 3.25
N VAL A 321 -2.47 -25.70 3.01
CA VAL A 321 -2.79 -25.11 1.70
C VAL A 321 -1.52 -24.52 1.09
N LEU A 322 -1.27 -24.80 -0.19
CA LEU A 322 -0.05 -24.41 -0.90
C LEU A 322 -0.39 -23.75 -2.26
N PRO A 323 0.37 -22.75 -2.71
CA PRO A 323 1.35 -21.98 -1.92
C PRO A 323 0.68 -20.98 -0.96
N GLU A 324 -0.56 -20.56 -1.24
CA GLU A 324 -1.31 -19.58 -0.45
C GLU A 324 -2.77 -20.03 -0.33
N GLY A 325 -3.39 -19.80 0.82
CA GLY A 325 -4.82 -20.04 0.99
C GLY A 325 -5.25 -20.55 2.36
N VAL A 326 -4.55 -20.20 3.44
CA VAL A 326 -4.92 -20.60 4.82
C VAL A 326 -6.36 -20.22 5.20
N MET A 327 -6.98 -19.28 4.48
CA MET A 327 -8.40 -18.96 4.63
C MET A 327 -9.31 -20.19 4.45
N LEU A 328 -8.94 -21.15 3.60
CA LEU A 328 -9.69 -22.40 3.42
C LEU A 328 -9.77 -23.19 4.75
N ASN A 329 -8.69 -23.22 5.53
CA ASN A 329 -8.68 -23.83 6.87
C ASN A 329 -9.71 -23.16 7.79
N TYR A 330 -9.69 -21.82 7.84
CA TYR A 330 -10.59 -21.05 8.69
C TYR A 330 -12.06 -21.28 8.33
N LEU A 331 -12.40 -21.23 7.04
CA LEU A 331 -13.76 -21.40 6.54
C LEU A 331 -14.27 -22.84 6.69
N ALA A 332 -13.40 -23.83 6.46
CA ALA A 332 -13.75 -25.24 6.61
C ALA A 332 -13.66 -25.73 8.07
N ARG A 333 -13.22 -24.88 9.01
CA ARG A 333 -12.94 -25.25 10.41
C ARG A 333 -11.95 -26.42 10.52
N ARG A 334 -10.79 -26.28 9.88
CA ARG A 334 -9.68 -27.25 9.95
C ARG A 334 -8.43 -26.58 10.50
N THR A 335 -7.64 -27.31 11.28
CA THR A 335 -6.38 -26.77 11.82
C THR A 335 -5.25 -26.93 10.82
N SER A 336 -4.27 -26.02 10.84
CA SER A 336 -3.04 -26.20 10.08
C SER A 336 -2.08 -27.11 10.83
N SER A 337 -1.38 -28.00 10.12
CA SER A 337 -0.32 -28.81 10.73
C SER A 337 0.97 -28.00 10.96
N THR A 338 1.16 -26.91 10.22
CA THR A 338 2.37 -26.06 10.25
C THR A 338 2.06 -24.63 10.69
N PRO A 339 3.05 -23.87 11.18
CA PRO A 339 2.87 -22.46 11.54
C PRO A 339 2.86 -21.52 10.31
N TYR A 340 3.12 -22.03 9.10
CA TYR A 340 3.23 -21.22 7.90
C TYR A 340 1.84 -20.95 7.30
N VAL A 341 1.45 -19.67 7.26
CA VAL A 341 0.15 -19.22 6.72
C VAL A 341 0.18 -18.97 5.21
N ASN A 342 1.36 -18.70 4.67
CA ASN A 342 1.63 -18.44 3.27
C ASN A 342 3.03 -18.94 2.93
N LEU A 343 3.20 -19.47 1.74
CA LEU A 343 4.47 -19.96 1.18
C LEU A 343 4.70 -19.38 -0.22
N CYS A 344 4.29 -18.12 -0.43
CA CYS A 344 4.76 -17.31 -1.55
C CYS A 344 6.29 -17.11 -1.49
N PRO A 345 6.92 -16.66 -2.59
CA PRO A 345 8.38 -16.55 -2.66
C PRO A 345 9.04 -15.78 -1.50
N PRO A 346 8.51 -14.62 -1.03
CA PRO A 346 9.12 -13.91 0.09
C PRO A 346 9.17 -14.73 1.38
N GLU A 347 8.11 -15.47 1.70
CA GLU A 347 8.04 -16.32 2.88
C GLU A 347 8.99 -17.52 2.77
N VAL A 348 9.09 -18.14 1.58
CA VAL A 348 10.05 -19.22 1.35
C VAL A 348 11.49 -18.71 1.50
N SER A 349 11.80 -17.52 0.98
CA SER A 349 13.11 -16.87 1.17
C SER A 349 13.38 -16.50 2.63
N MET A 350 12.36 -16.04 3.36
CA MET A 350 12.46 -15.62 4.76
C MET A 350 12.68 -16.80 5.73
N TYR A 351 11.91 -17.87 5.58
CA TYR A 351 11.96 -19.04 6.48
C TYR A 351 12.96 -20.11 6.03
N GLY A 352 13.30 -20.15 4.74
CA GLY A 352 14.14 -21.16 4.11
C GLY A 352 13.38 -22.44 3.79
N GLU A 353 13.47 -22.89 2.54
CA GLU A 353 12.75 -24.07 2.03
C GLU A 353 13.06 -25.34 2.84
N ASP A 354 14.31 -25.56 3.25
CA ASP A 354 14.71 -26.72 4.05
C ASP A 354 14.09 -26.74 5.45
N THR A 355 13.91 -25.57 6.06
CA THR A 355 13.25 -25.45 7.36
C THR A 355 11.78 -25.79 7.22
N ILE A 356 11.12 -25.26 6.18
CA ILE A 356 9.72 -25.55 5.86
C ILE A 356 9.53 -27.04 5.59
N ALA A 357 10.38 -27.64 4.76
CA ALA A 357 10.33 -29.06 4.41
C ALA A 357 10.48 -29.96 5.65
N ARG A 358 11.41 -29.63 6.56
CA ARG A 358 11.58 -30.36 7.82
C ARG A 358 10.36 -30.23 8.73
N THR A 359 9.76 -29.05 8.82
CA THR A 359 8.51 -28.86 9.58
C THR A 359 7.38 -29.73 9.00
N MET A 360 7.21 -29.74 7.68
CA MET A 360 6.20 -30.57 7.00
C MET A 360 6.45 -32.06 7.22
N ALA A 361 7.70 -32.50 7.18
CA ALA A 361 8.05 -33.90 7.42
C ALA A 361 7.84 -34.34 8.87
N ASN A 362 8.13 -33.46 9.83
CA ASN A 362 7.96 -33.75 11.27
C ASN A 362 6.49 -33.77 11.70
N LYS A 363 5.65 -32.92 11.09
CA LYS A 363 4.21 -32.84 11.38
C LYS A 363 3.41 -32.79 10.07
N PRO A 364 3.32 -33.92 9.34
CA PRO A 364 2.61 -33.97 8.06
C PRO A 364 1.13 -33.73 8.25
N ALA A 365 0.51 -33.01 7.31
CA ALA A 365 -0.93 -32.79 7.31
C ALA A 365 -1.69 -34.06 6.87
N ASP A 366 -2.93 -34.22 7.29
CA ASP A 366 -3.80 -35.29 6.78
C ASP A 366 -4.21 -35.01 5.33
N TYR A 367 -4.42 -33.73 5.03
CA TYR A 367 -4.76 -33.24 3.70
C TYR A 367 -3.85 -32.09 3.25
N ILE A 368 -3.51 -32.09 1.97
CA ILE A 368 -2.86 -30.96 1.30
C ILE A 368 -3.81 -30.42 0.25
N VAL A 369 -3.96 -29.10 0.19
CA VAL A 369 -4.72 -28.41 -0.85
C VAL A 369 -3.74 -27.62 -1.69
N LEU A 370 -3.64 -27.98 -2.97
CA LEU A 370 -2.86 -27.23 -3.94
C LEU A 370 -3.80 -26.28 -4.68
N VAL A 371 -3.44 -24.99 -4.70
CA VAL A 371 -4.20 -23.94 -5.37
C VAL A 371 -3.35 -23.36 -6.48
N ASN A 372 -3.88 -23.26 -7.71
CA ASN A 372 -3.19 -22.54 -8.77
C ASN A 372 -3.08 -21.07 -8.41
N LYS A 373 -1.86 -20.55 -8.50
CA LYS A 373 -1.58 -19.14 -8.30
C LYS A 373 -0.45 -18.73 -9.22
N ASP A 374 -0.74 -17.81 -10.13
CA ASP A 374 0.28 -17.03 -10.82
C ASP A 374 1.03 -16.16 -9.79
N VAL A 375 2.31 -16.45 -9.63
CA VAL A 375 3.23 -15.72 -8.75
C VAL A 375 4.25 -14.90 -9.53
N SER A 376 3.96 -14.59 -10.81
CA SER A 376 4.81 -13.78 -11.69
C SER A 376 5.10 -12.40 -11.13
N GLU A 377 4.26 -11.89 -10.22
CA GLU A 377 4.52 -10.67 -9.46
C GLU A 377 5.81 -10.73 -8.63
N TYR A 378 6.27 -11.93 -8.27
CA TYR A 378 7.53 -12.19 -7.55
C TYR A 378 8.66 -12.67 -8.47
N GLY A 379 8.46 -12.68 -9.79
CA GLY A 379 9.48 -13.15 -10.74
C GLY A 379 9.61 -14.68 -10.84
N LYS A 380 8.61 -15.41 -10.31
CA LYS A 380 8.46 -16.88 -10.38
C LYS A 380 7.20 -17.20 -11.15
N ALA A 381 7.12 -18.31 -11.88
CA ALA A 381 5.90 -18.63 -12.64
C ALA A 381 4.89 -19.41 -11.79
N ALA A 382 5.35 -20.47 -11.12
CA ALA A 382 4.47 -21.37 -10.35
C ALA A 382 5.16 -22.00 -9.15
N PHE A 383 4.36 -22.40 -8.16
CA PHE A 383 4.86 -23.18 -7.03
C PHE A 383 5.31 -24.58 -7.46
N GLY A 384 6.51 -24.99 -7.05
CA GLY A 384 7.11 -26.28 -7.44
C GLY A 384 8.13 -26.18 -8.58
N GLU A 385 8.41 -24.98 -9.08
CA GLU A 385 9.48 -24.75 -10.06
C GLU A 385 10.86 -24.72 -9.41
N VAL A 386 11.91 -24.86 -10.23
CA VAL A 386 13.30 -24.83 -9.75
C VAL A 386 13.59 -23.48 -9.08
N GLY A 387 14.04 -23.54 -7.82
CA GLY A 387 14.30 -22.36 -7.00
C GLY A 387 13.04 -21.71 -6.41
N TYR A 388 11.89 -22.39 -6.40
CA TYR A 388 10.71 -22.02 -5.62
C TYR A 388 9.80 -23.23 -5.35
N GLY A 389 9.97 -23.87 -4.18
CA GLY A 389 9.07 -24.91 -3.71
C GLY A 389 9.19 -26.27 -4.40
N ALA A 390 10.21 -26.47 -5.25
CA ALA A 390 10.46 -27.74 -5.92
C ALA A 390 10.66 -28.91 -4.95
N THR A 391 11.41 -28.69 -3.85
CA THR A 391 11.67 -29.71 -2.84
C THR A 391 10.39 -30.06 -2.09
N LEU A 392 9.59 -29.03 -1.77
CA LEU A 392 8.29 -29.20 -1.13
C LEU A 392 7.35 -30.00 -2.03
N MET A 393 7.24 -29.64 -3.31
CA MET A 393 6.37 -30.35 -4.26
C MET A 393 6.83 -31.79 -4.53
N GLN A 394 8.14 -32.05 -4.56
CA GLN A 394 8.66 -33.42 -4.67
C GLN A 394 8.24 -34.25 -3.45
N TRP A 395 8.32 -33.69 -2.25
CA TRP A 395 7.88 -34.35 -1.03
C TRP A 395 6.36 -34.61 -1.05
N VAL A 396 5.55 -33.61 -1.42
CA VAL A 396 4.09 -33.76 -1.54
C VAL A 396 3.72 -34.89 -2.50
N ARG A 397 4.32 -34.92 -3.71
CA ARG A 397 4.06 -35.95 -4.72
C ARG A 397 4.42 -37.36 -4.25
N ARG A 398 5.43 -37.49 -3.37
CA ARG A 398 5.87 -38.78 -2.82
C ARG A 398 4.93 -39.30 -1.73
N HIS A 399 4.38 -38.41 -0.92
CA HIS A 399 3.66 -38.78 0.31
C HIS A 399 2.13 -38.66 0.23
N TYR A 400 1.61 -38.00 -0.79
CA TYR A 400 0.18 -37.74 -0.95
C TYR A 400 -0.36 -38.30 -2.28
N GLN A 401 -1.67 -38.49 -2.34
CA GLN A 401 -2.40 -38.90 -3.53
C GLN A 401 -3.62 -38.01 -3.74
N VAL A 402 -3.95 -37.72 -4.99
CA VAL A 402 -5.10 -36.88 -5.35
C VAL A 402 -6.39 -37.55 -4.89
N THR A 403 -7.25 -36.77 -4.22
CA THR A 403 -8.56 -37.21 -3.74
C THR A 403 -9.69 -36.49 -4.46
N GLU A 404 -9.52 -35.18 -4.72
CA GLU A 404 -10.54 -34.38 -5.37
C GLU A 404 -9.92 -33.26 -6.21
N VAL A 405 -10.58 -32.88 -7.30
CA VAL A 405 -10.12 -31.84 -8.23
C VAL A 405 -11.27 -30.91 -8.58
N PHE A 406 -11.05 -29.60 -8.43
CA PHE A 406 -11.99 -28.56 -8.84
C PHE A 406 -11.35 -27.67 -9.92
N GLY A 407 -12.15 -27.29 -10.92
CA GLY A 407 -11.68 -26.52 -12.07
C GLY A 407 -10.62 -27.28 -12.87
N SER A 408 -9.55 -26.60 -13.22
CA SER A 408 -8.39 -27.18 -13.93
C SER A 408 -7.49 -28.09 -13.07
N GLY A 409 -7.73 -28.12 -11.75
CA GLY A 409 -6.79 -28.72 -10.79
C GLY A 409 -5.44 -28.01 -10.74
N PHE A 410 -4.47 -28.56 -10.02
CA PHE A 410 -3.14 -27.97 -9.88
C PHE A 410 -2.27 -28.26 -11.11
N THR A 411 -2.45 -27.47 -12.18
CA THR A 411 -1.85 -27.68 -13.51
C THR A 411 -1.19 -26.40 -14.02
N ASP A 412 -1.95 -25.49 -14.63
CA ASP A 412 -1.49 -24.19 -15.13
C ASP A 412 -1.73 -23.10 -14.07
N PRO A 413 -0.70 -22.35 -13.64
CA PRO A 413 -0.85 -21.30 -12.63
C PRO A 413 -1.80 -20.15 -13.05
N THR A 414 -2.05 -19.99 -14.35
CA THR A 414 -2.96 -18.98 -14.90
C THR A 414 -4.42 -19.43 -14.95
N GLU A 415 -4.68 -20.74 -14.83
CA GLU A 415 -6.01 -21.30 -14.76
C GLU A 415 -6.50 -21.41 -13.31
N HIS A 416 -7.81 -21.32 -13.12
CA HIS A 416 -8.41 -21.51 -11.80
C HIS A 416 -8.58 -23.00 -11.51
N GLY A 417 -7.92 -23.45 -10.44
CA GLY A 417 -7.88 -24.87 -10.09
C GLY A 417 -7.48 -25.09 -8.64
N VAL A 418 -8.15 -26.07 -8.03
CA VAL A 418 -7.84 -26.54 -6.67
C VAL A 418 -7.76 -28.06 -6.69
N THR A 419 -6.71 -28.62 -6.11
CA THR A 419 -6.54 -30.06 -5.96
C THR A 419 -6.36 -30.43 -4.50
N ILE A 420 -7.21 -31.31 -4.00
CA ILE A 420 -7.12 -31.84 -2.64
C ILE A 420 -6.42 -33.20 -2.71
N LEU A 421 -5.42 -33.38 -1.87
CA LEU A 421 -4.67 -34.61 -1.72
C LEU A 421 -4.81 -35.13 -0.29
N THR A 422 -4.89 -36.44 -0.16
CA THR A 422 -4.83 -37.14 1.13
C THR A 422 -3.51 -37.86 1.27
N ARG A 423 -3.06 -38.04 2.51
CA ARG A 423 -1.83 -38.76 2.81
C ARG A 423 -1.94 -40.21 2.33
N ARG A 424 -0.92 -40.72 1.66
CA ARG A 424 -0.82 -42.14 1.34
C ARG A 424 -0.69 -42.90 2.66
N THR A 425 -1.57 -43.88 2.89
CA THR A 425 -1.35 -44.86 3.94
C THR A 425 -0.04 -45.60 3.67
N PRO A 426 0.81 -45.83 4.69
CA PRO A 426 2.05 -46.57 4.55
C PRO A 426 1.86 -47.96 3.93
#